data_AF-A0A1H0UC85-F1
#
_entry.id   AF-A0A1H0UC85-F1
#
_cell.length_a   1.000
_cell.length_b   1.000
_cell.length_c   1.000
_cell.angle_alpha   90.00
_cell.angle_beta   90.00
_cell.angle_gamma   90.00
#
_symmetry.space_group_name_H-M   'P 1'
#
loop_
_entity.id
_entity.type
_entity.pdbx_description
1 polymer ?
#
loop_
_entity_poly.entity_id
_entity_poly.type
_entity_poly.pdbx_seq_one_letter_code
_entity_poly.pdbx_strand_id
1 'polypeptide(L)'
;MGIKEMMIKRFLRFKIIRDLPGQLVIRFDNNTNIQSEGEQYESLLVKGVKLLDGINDLQFDYSRNLIGISYDIKKLQTKKVLAWIQIIMDTLVDNFSFIKDNWERNSNVVVNKIESQLKTKKQNLYK
;
A
#
# COMPACT_ATOMS: atom_id res chain seq x y z
N MET A 1 -19.90 11.00 3.43
CA MET A 1 -18.82 10.07 3.81
C MET A 1 -19.41 8.97 4.67
N GLY A 2 -19.24 7.72 4.26
CA GLY A 2 -19.81 6.56 4.95
C GLY A 2 -18.91 6.04 6.07
N ILE A 3 -19.50 5.41 7.09
CA ILE A 3 -18.79 4.75 8.21
C ILE A 3 -17.70 3.78 7.70
N LYS A 4 -17.96 3.11 6.56
CA LYS A 4 -17.04 2.17 5.92
C LYS A 4 -15.76 2.85 5.43
N GLU A 5 -15.85 3.98 4.72
CA GLU A 5 -14.68 4.78 4.29
C GLU A 5 -13.80 5.23 5.47
N MET A 6 -14.42 5.56 6.61
CA MET A 6 -13.68 5.89 7.84
C MET A 6 -12.93 4.69 8.42
N MET A 7 -13.45 3.47 8.30
CA MET A 7 -12.77 2.26 8.76
C MET A 7 -11.53 1.96 7.91
N ILE A 8 -11.59 2.11 6.58
CA ILE A 8 -10.40 1.88 5.73
C ILE A 8 -9.39 3.01 5.88
N LYS A 9 -9.83 4.26 6.01
CA LYS A 9 -8.91 5.35 6.34
C LYS A 9 -8.19 5.12 7.67
N ARG A 10 -8.78 4.38 8.62
CA ARG A 10 -8.10 3.90 9.82
C ARG A 10 -7.20 2.69 9.55
N PHE A 11 -7.67 1.71 8.77
CA PHE A 11 -6.89 0.54 8.34
C PHE A 11 -5.57 0.94 7.67
N LEU A 12 -5.63 1.93 6.79
CA LEU A 12 -4.51 2.41 5.98
C LEU A 12 -3.66 3.48 6.69
N ARG A 13 -3.98 3.85 7.94
CA ARG A 13 -3.09 4.71 8.74
C ARG A 13 -1.89 3.88 9.15
N PHE A 14 -0.72 4.34 8.71
CA PHE A 14 0.54 3.78 9.15
C PHE A 14 1.34 4.80 9.95
N LYS A 15 2.21 4.29 10.82
CA LYS A 15 3.23 5.06 11.54
C LYS A 15 4.60 4.59 11.09
N ILE A 16 5.53 5.51 10.91
CA ILE A 16 6.93 5.17 10.65
C ILE A 16 7.54 4.73 11.99
N ILE A 17 8.02 3.48 12.03
CA ILE A 17 8.69 2.91 13.21
C ILE A 17 10.20 3.05 13.09
N ARG A 18 10.72 2.92 11.87
CA ARG A 18 12.14 3.07 11.59
C ARG A 18 12.33 3.61 10.17
N ASP A 19 13.19 4.60 10.02
CA ASP A 19 13.63 5.16 8.75
C ASP A 19 15.16 5.14 8.75
N LEU A 20 15.74 4.19 8.03
CA LEU A 20 17.17 4.10 7.78
C LEU A 20 17.39 4.13 6.26
N PRO A 21 18.54 4.63 5.77
CA PRO A 21 18.87 4.55 4.36
C PRO A 21 18.73 3.12 3.83
N GLY A 22 17.79 2.92 2.90
CA GLY A 22 17.52 1.64 2.24
C GLY A 22 16.62 0.69 3.02
N GLN A 23 16.11 1.11 4.20
CA GLN A 23 15.20 0.33 5.02
C GLN A 23 14.17 1.23 5.71
N LEU A 24 12.90 1.05 5.34
CA LEU A 24 11.77 1.70 5.98
C LEU A 24 10.93 0.64 6.69
N VAL A 25 10.56 0.87 7.94
CA VAL A 25 9.60 0.04 8.67
C VAL A 25 8.41 0.88 9.04
N ILE A 26 7.23 0.46 8.58
CA ILE A 26 5.95 1.09 8.91
C ILE A 26 5.10 0.13 9.73
N ARG A 27 4.27 0.67 10.62
CA ARG A 27 3.26 -0.07 11.39
C ARG A 27 1.87 0.38 11.01
N PHE A 28 0.97 -0.55 10.74
CA PHE A 28 -0.46 -0.26 10.56
C PHE A 28 -1.19 -0.25 11.91
N ASP A 29 -2.22 0.58 12.03
CA ASP A 29 -2.97 0.73 13.27
C ASP A 29 -3.71 -0.56 13.68
N ASN A 30 -3.76 -0.84 14.98
CA ASN A 30 -4.05 -2.17 15.56
C ASN A 30 -5.52 -2.64 15.46
N ASN A 31 -6.43 -1.85 14.89
CA ASN A 31 -7.86 -2.19 14.86
C ASN A 31 -8.25 -3.12 13.71
N THR A 32 -7.27 -3.67 12.99
CA THR A 32 -7.50 -4.43 11.77
C THR A 32 -6.55 -5.60 11.71
N ASN A 33 -7.11 -6.80 11.86
CA ASN A 33 -6.40 -8.03 11.65
C ASN A 33 -6.18 -8.20 10.15
N ILE A 34 -4.94 -8.02 9.67
CA ILE A 34 -4.58 -8.05 8.25
C ILE A 34 -5.02 -9.37 7.57
N GLN A 35 -5.14 -10.45 8.36
CA GLN A 35 -5.35 -11.81 7.85
C GLN A 35 -6.77 -12.12 7.33
N SER A 36 -7.87 -11.54 7.83
CA SER A 36 -9.22 -12.04 7.48
C SER A 36 -10.02 -11.15 6.52
N GLU A 37 -9.78 -9.83 6.51
CA GLU A 37 -10.43 -8.88 5.57
C GLU A 37 -9.40 -8.15 4.68
N GLY A 38 -8.11 -8.41 4.92
CA GLY A 38 -6.99 -7.63 4.39
C GLY A 38 -6.23 -8.29 3.24
N GLU A 39 -6.38 -9.59 2.95
CA GLU A 39 -5.58 -10.28 1.92
C GLU A 39 -5.65 -9.61 0.54
N GLN A 40 -6.85 -9.14 0.17
CA GLN A 40 -7.07 -8.38 -1.07
C GLN A 40 -6.29 -7.06 -1.09
N TYR A 41 -6.29 -6.34 0.02
CA TYR A 41 -5.59 -5.05 0.15
C TYR A 41 -4.09 -5.25 0.28
N GLU A 42 -3.65 -6.31 0.95
CA GLU A 42 -2.25 -6.71 1.03
C GLU A 42 -1.70 -7.06 -0.35
N SER A 43 -2.42 -7.89 -1.11
CA SER A 43 -2.04 -8.24 -2.50
C SER A 43 -1.91 -7.00 -3.38
N LEU A 44 -2.88 -6.07 -3.29
CA LEU A 44 -2.83 -4.81 -4.02
C LEU A 44 -1.70 -3.88 -3.52
N LEU A 45 -1.43 -3.85 -2.21
CA LEU A 45 -0.33 -3.08 -1.62
C LEU A 45 1.02 -3.61 -2.10
N VAL A 46 1.25 -4.92 -2.03
CA VAL A 46 2.48 -5.57 -2.52
C VAL A 46 2.70 -5.26 -4.00
N LYS A 47 1.67 -5.45 -4.82
CA LYS A 47 1.75 -5.14 -6.26
C LYS A 47 2.03 -3.66 -6.48
N GLY A 48 1.34 -2.78 -5.77
CA GLY A 48 1.51 -1.33 -5.87
C GLY A 48 2.91 -0.86 -5.49
N VAL A 49 3.45 -1.36 -4.38
CA VAL A 49 4.81 -0.98 -3.93
C VAL A 49 5.84 -1.45 -4.95
N LYS A 50 5.71 -2.67 -5.49
CA LYS A 50 6.62 -3.22 -6.52
C LYS A 50 6.59 -2.47 -7.85
N LEU A 51 5.62 -1.58 -8.10
CA LEU A 51 5.63 -0.71 -9.29
C LEU A 51 6.71 0.38 -9.24
N LEU A 52 7.25 0.68 -8.05
CA LEU A 52 8.30 1.68 -7.87
C LEU A 52 9.67 1.04 -8.12
N ASP A 53 10.38 1.49 -9.15
CA ASP A 53 11.73 0.95 -9.44
C ASP A 53 12.69 1.32 -8.31
N GLY A 54 13.48 0.34 -7.88
CA GLY A 54 14.41 0.44 -6.75
C GLY A 54 13.88 -0.13 -5.44
N ILE A 55 12.65 -0.65 -5.37
CA ILE A 55 12.23 -1.50 -4.26
C ILE A 55 12.87 -2.88 -4.42
N ASN A 56 13.52 -3.38 -3.37
CA ASN A 56 14.19 -4.68 -3.36
C ASN A 56 13.30 -5.76 -2.72
N ASP A 57 12.70 -5.49 -1.56
CA ASP A 57 11.93 -6.47 -0.81
C ASP A 57 10.85 -5.83 0.08
N LEU A 58 9.82 -6.63 0.40
CA LEU A 58 8.70 -6.32 1.30
C LEU A 58 8.51 -7.47 2.29
N GLN A 59 8.61 -7.18 3.58
CA GLN A 59 8.47 -8.17 4.66
C GLN A 59 7.31 -7.80 5.57
N PHE A 60 6.39 -8.74 5.74
CA PHE A 60 5.24 -8.56 6.62
C PHE A 60 5.50 -9.25 7.96
N ASP A 61 5.28 -8.50 9.03
CA ASP A 61 5.23 -9.04 10.39
C ASP A 61 3.81 -8.83 10.93
N TYR A 62 2.96 -9.82 10.70
CA TYR A 62 1.57 -9.79 11.12
C TYR A 62 1.40 -9.79 12.65
N SER A 63 2.38 -10.33 13.40
CA SER A 63 2.33 -10.33 14.87
C SER A 63 2.45 -8.92 15.45
N ARG A 64 3.17 -8.04 14.74
CA ARG A 64 3.42 -6.64 15.14
C ARG A 64 2.79 -5.61 14.21
N ASN A 65 1.98 -6.06 13.23
CA ASN A 65 1.41 -5.25 12.14
C ASN A 65 2.46 -4.36 11.44
N LEU A 66 3.66 -4.89 11.19
CA LEU A 66 4.74 -4.16 10.53
C LEU A 66 4.88 -4.57 9.07
N ILE A 67 5.27 -3.60 8.24
CA ILE A 67 5.85 -3.85 6.93
C ILE A 67 7.26 -3.27 6.90
N GLY A 68 8.24 -4.13 6.66
CA GLY A 68 9.60 -3.75 6.31
C GLY A 68 9.72 -3.61 4.80
N ILE A 69 10.29 -2.49 4.35
CA ILE A 69 10.49 -2.17 2.93
C ILE A 69 11.97 -1.90 2.75
N SER A 70 12.63 -2.71 1.92
CA SER A 70 14.02 -2.47 1.54
C SER A 70 14.10 -1.90 0.13
N TYR A 71 15.01 -0.96 -0.09
CA TYR A 71 15.15 -0.27 -1.36
C TYR A 71 16.58 0.18 -1.64
N ASP A 72 16.91 0.35 -2.92
CA ASP A 72 18.20 0.84 -3.37
C ASP A 72 18.31 2.36 -3.17
N ILE A 73 19.18 2.77 -2.24
CA ILE A 73 19.43 4.19 -1.90
C ILE A 73 20.01 4.99 -3.07
N LYS A 74 20.60 4.33 -4.07
CA LYS A 74 21.12 5.00 -5.28
C LYS A 74 20.00 5.38 -6.24
N LYS A 75 18.83 4.72 -6.14
CA LYS A 75 17.66 4.93 -7.00
C LYS A 75 16.53 5.68 -6.29
N LEU A 76 16.33 5.43 -5.01
CA LEU A 76 15.20 5.92 -4.24
C LEU A 76 15.62 6.58 -2.93
N GLN A 77 14.98 7.71 -2.63
CA GLN A 77 15.07 8.38 -1.34
C GLN A 77 13.87 8.01 -0.46
N THR A 78 14.03 7.95 0.87
CA THR A 78 12.93 7.57 1.77
C THR A 78 11.68 8.42 1.55
N LYS A 79 11.84 9.74 1.35
CA LYS A 79 10.72 10.65 1.10
C LYS A 79 9.87 10.22 -0.11
N LYS A 80 10.50 9.71 -1.18
CA LYS A 80 9.80 9.20 -2.37
C LYS A 80 9.09 7.88 -2.08
N VAL A 81 9.72 6.99 -1.31
CA VAL A 81 9.10 5.73 -0.87
C VAL A 81 7.85 6.01 -0.03
N LEU A 82 7.93 6.93 0.93
CA LEU A 82 6.80 7.35 1.77
C LEU A 82 5.68 8.00 0.96
N ALA A 83 6.01 8.93 0.05
CA ALA A 83 5.03 9.55 -0.83
C ALA A 83 4.34 8.50 -1.72
N TRP A 84 5.08 7.52 -2.23
CA TRP A 84 4.53 6.44 -3.03
C TRP A 84 3.58 5.54 -2.23
N ILE A 85 3.97 5.14 -1.02
CA ILE A 85 3.11 4.39 -0.10
C ILE A 85 1.80 5.16 0.11
N GLN A 86 1.87 6.46 0.43
CA GLN A 86 0.68 7.29 0.61
C GLN A 86 -0.22 7.29 -0.63
N ILE A 87 0.35 7.44 -1.83
CA ILE A 87 -0.40 7.38 -3.10
C ILE A 87 -1.12 6.03 -3.27
N ILE A 88 -0.46 4.92 -2.92
CA ILE A 88 -1.08 3.59 -2.94
C ILE A 88 -2.26 3.57 -1.97
N MET A 89 -2.04 3.98 -0.72
CA MET A 89 -3.08 3.99 0.31
C MET A 89 -4.31 4.76 -0.15
N ASP A 90 -4.12 6.00 -0.62
CA ASP A 90 -5.21 6.87 -1.07
C ASP A 90 -5.97 6.22 -2.24
N THR A 91 -5.26 5.61 -3.18
CA THR A 91 -5.87 4.89 -4.31
C THR A 91 -6.70 3.69 -3.84
N LEU A 92 -6.25 2.95 -2.83
CA LEU A 92 -7.03 1.84 -2.26
C LEU A 92 -8.26 2.33 -1.51
N VAL A 93 -8.19 3.46 -0.79
CA VAL A 93 -9.37 4.09 -0.18
C VAL A 93 -10.38 4.50 -1.26
N ASP A 94 -9.92 5.23 -2.27
CA ASP A 94 -10.77 5.78 -3.33
C ASP A 94 -11.53 4.68 -4.09
N ASN A 95 -10.94 3.49 -4.19
CA ASN A 95 -11.53 2.35 -4.88
C ASN A 95 -12.13 1.31 -3.94
N PHE A 96 -12.33 1.62 -2.65
CA PHE A 96 -12.74 0.62 -1.67
C PHE A 96 -13.99 -0.17 -2.08
N SER A 97 -15.10 0.54 -2.40
CA SER A 97 -16.36 -0.11 -2.77
C SER A 97 -16.18 -0.97 -4.01
N PHE A 98 -15.41 -0.46 -4.99
CA PHE A 98 -15.11 -1.20 -6.20
C PHE A 98 -14.32 -2.49 -5.92
N ILE A 99 -13.29 -2.43 -5.06
CA ILE A 99 -12.52 -3.61 -4.64
C ILE A 99 -13.47 -4.61 -3.98
N LYS A 100 -14.23 -4.17 -2.97
CA LYS A 100 -15.13 -5.03 -2.21
C LYS A 100 -16.17 -5.72 -3.08
N ASP A 101 -16.79 -4.98 -4.01
CA ASP A 101 -17.91 -5.49 -4.80
C ASP A 101 -17.46 -6.42 -5.94
N ASN A 102 -16.17 -6.38 -6.30
CA ASN A 102 -15.64 -7.08 -7.47
C ASN A 102 -14.53 -8.08 -7.17
N TRP A 103 -13.94 -8.10 -5.97
CA TRP A 103 -12.81 -8.97 -5.64
C TRP A 103 -13.13 -10.47 -5.84
N GLU A 104 -14.20 -10.94 -5.20
CA GLU A 104 -14.66 -12.34 -5.29
C GLU A 104 -15.16 -12.72 -6.70
N ARG A 105 -15.68 -11.74 -7.45
CA ARG A 105 -16.24 -11.97 -8.79
C ARG A 105 -15.14 -12.03 -9.85
N ASN A 106 -14.21 -11.09 -9.81
CA ASN A 106 -13.13 -10.94 -10.77
C ASN A 106 -12.00 -10.06 -10.22
N SER A 107 -11.11 -10.67 -9.44
CA SER A 107 -9.93 -9.99 -8.88
C SER A 107 -8.98 -9.43 -9.95
N ASN A 108 -8.93 -10.01 -11.15
CA ASN A 108 -8.10 -9.50 -12.25
C ASN A 108 -8.56 -8.12 -12.74
N VAL A 109 -9.87 -7.91 -12.85
CA VAL A 109 -10.44 -6.59 -13.21
C VAL A 109 -10.10 -5.56 -12.13
N VAL A 110 -10.14 -5.96 -10.85
CA VAL A 110 -9.74 -5.10 -9.73
C VAL A 110 -8.27 -4.73 -9.85
N VAL A 111 -7.38 -5.73 -9.94
CA VAL A 111 -5.93 -5.53 -10.04
C VAL A 111 -5.59 -4.64 -11.22
N ASN A 112 -6.13 -4.92 -12.41
CA ASN A 112 -5.82 -4.15 -13.62
C ASN A 112 -6.23 -2.68 -13.49
N LYS A 113 -7.40 -2.40 -12.90
CA LYS A 113 -7.85 -1.01 -12.67
C LYS A 113 -6.93 -0.28 -11.69
N ILE A 114 -6.63 -0.89 -10.54
CA ILE A 114 -5.78 -0.28 -9.51
C ILE A 114 -4.37 -0.06 -10.05
N GLU A 115 -3.78 -1.07 -10.71
CA GLU A 115 -2.44 -0.98 -11.28
C GLU A 115 -2.36 0.11 -12.37
N SER A 116 -3.37 0.23 -13.22
CA SER A 116 -3.45 1.30 -14.23
C SER A 116 -3.44 2.69 -13.58
N GLN A 117 -4.28 2.91 -12.56
CA GLN A 117 -4.31 4.18 -11.83
C GLN A 117 -2.98 4.49 -11.14
N LEU A 118 -2.37 3.48 -10.51
CA LEU A 118 -1.06 3.64 -9.87
C LEU A 118 0.02 3.97 -10.89
N LYS A 119 0.06 3.31 -12.04
CA LYS A 119 1.02 3.63 -13.13
C LYS A 119 0.89 5.09 -13.58
N THR A 120 -0.34 5.60 -13.74
CA THR A 120 -0.58 7.02 -14.05
C THR A 120 -0.09 7.94 -12.93
N LYS A 121 -0.44 7.66 -11.67
CA LYS A 121 -0.01 8.48 -10.52
C LYS A 121 1.51 8.46 -10.33
N LYS A 122 2.17 7.33 -10.60
CA LYS A 122 3.62 7.18 -10.53
C LYS A 122 4.35 8.16 -11.45
N GLN A 123 3.84 8.40 -12.65
CA GLN A 123 4.45 9.36 -13.59
C GLN A 123 4.52 10.78 -13.02
N ASN A 124 3.57 11.15 -12.16
CA ASN A 124 3.54 12.47 -11.51
C ASN A 124 4.46 12.54 -10.27
N LEU A 125 4.93 11.41 -9.73
CA LEU A 125 5.89 11.37 -8.61
C LEU A 125 7.33 11.73 -9.05
N TYR A 126 7.63 11.58 -10.34
CA TYR A 126 8.95 11.87 -10.91
C TYR A 126 9.04 13.22 -11.63
N LYS A 127 7.94 13.96 -11.73
CA LYS A 127 7.91 15.35 -12.22
C LYS A 127 8.26 16.30 -11.08
#